data_AF-A0AAW7M2P2-F1
#
_entry.id   AF-A0AAW7M2P2-F1
#
_cell.length_a   1.000
_cell.length_b   1.000
_cell.length_c   1.000
_cell.angle_alpha   90.00
_cell.angle_beta   90.00
_cell.angle_gamma   90.00
#
_symmetry.space_group_name_H-M   'P 1'
#
loop_
_entity.id
_entity.type
_entity.pdbx_description
1 polymer ?
#
loop_
_entity_poly.entity_id
_entity_poly.type
_entity_poly.pdbx_seq_one_letter_code
_entity_poly.pdbx_strand_id
1 'polypeptide(L)' 'PEQFSIIGKLRAHYPVVTLCHVFGVHRSSYRYWKNRPEKPDGRRAVLRSQVLELHGISHGSAGARSIATMAT' A
#
# COMPACT_ATOMS: atom_id res chain seq x y z
N PRO A 1 3.66 -0.52 11.32
CA PRO A 1 4.45 -1.66 11.84
C PRO A 1 5.72 -1.16 12.53
N GLU A 2 5.84 -1.40 13.83
CA GLU A 2 6.97 -0.93 14.66
C GLU A 2 8.32 -1.46 14.15
N GLN A 3 8.34 -2.70 13.67
CA GLN A 3 9.52 -3.36 13.07
C GLN A 3 10.18 -2.50 11.97
N PHE A 4 9.41 -1.94 11.04
CA PHE A 4 9.98 -1.12 9.96
C PHE A 4 10.58 0.19 10.45
N SER A 5 10.02 0.78 11.51
CA SER A 5 10.57 1.97 12.15
C SER A 5 11.93 1.66 12.81
N ILE A 6 12.01 0.53 13.51
CA ILE A 6 13.26 0.05 14.14
C ILE A 6 14.33 -0.24 13.08
N ILE A 7 13.98 -0.95 12.00
CA ILE A 7 14.87 -1.18 10.85
C ILE A 7 15.35 0.15 10.28
N GLY A 8 14.46 1.15 10.17
CA GLY A 8 14.78 2.50 9.72
C GLY A 8 15.85 3.20 10.57
N LYS A 9 15.80 3.05 11.90
CA LYS A 9 16.77 3.62 12.83
C LYS A 9 18.11 2.88 12.81
N LEU A 10 18.08 1.55 12.73
CA LEU A 10 19.28 0.71 12.80
C LEU A 10 20.05 0.58 11.48
N ARG A 11 19.45 0.99 10.34
CA ARG A 11 20.04 0.86 9.00
C ARG A 11 21.39 1.60 8.83
N ALA A 12 21.71 2.55 9.71
CA ALA A 12 22.98 3.26 9.69
C ALA A 12 24.15 2.39 10.17
N HIS A 13 23.86 1.37 10.98
CA HIS A 13 24.87 0.50 11.60
C HIS A 13 24.84 -0.93 11.05
N TYR A 14 23.68 -1.39 10.55
CA TYR A 14 23.51 -2.77 10.10
C TYR A 14 22.89 -2.84 8.70
N PRO A 15 23.26 -3.85 7.88
CA PRO A 15 22.61 -4.07 6.60
C PRO A 15 21.10 -4.29 6.75
N VAL A 16 20.32 -3.59 5.93
CA VAL A 16 18.84 -3.69 5.93
C VAL A 16 18.38 -5.14 5.70
N VAL A 17 19.11 -5.93 4.92
CA VAL A 17 18.77 -7.34 4.66
C VAL A 17 18.83 -8.17 5.93
N THR A 18 19.89 -8.01 6.73
CA THR A 18 20.06 -8.68 8.03
C THR A 18 18.95 -8.26 8.99
N LEU A 19 18.67 -6.96 9.08
CA LEU A 19 17.60 -6.46 9.94
C LEU A 19 16.23 -7.02 9.50
N CYS A 20 15.93 -7.03 8.20
CA CYS A 20 14.69 -7.61 7.67
C CYS A 20 14.57 -9.10 8.04
N HIS A 21 15.65 -9.86 7.92
CA HIS A 21 15.68 -11.28 8.31
C HIS A 21 15.42 -11.48 9.81
N VAL A 22 16.11 -10.71 10.67
CA VAL A 22 15.92 -10.77 12.14
C VAL A 22 14.49 -10.44 12.57
N PHE A 23 13.87 -9.45 11.93
CA PHE A 23 12.48 -9.08 12.23
C PHE A 23 11.44 -9.94 11.48
N GLY A 24 11.85 -10.94 10.70
CA GLY A 24 10.94 -11.81 9.95
C GLY A 24 10.13 -11.08 8.87
N VAL A 25 10.63 -9.95 8.37
CA VAL A 25 9.95 -9.14 7.34
C VAL A 25 10.64 -9.26 6.00
N HIS A 26 9.88 -9.21 4.92
CA HIS A 26 10.46 -9.26 3.59
C HIS A 26 11.07 -7.92 3.18
N ARG A 27 12.20 -7.97 2.46
CA ARG A 27 12.90 -6.79 1.95
C ARG A 27 12.01 -5.89 1.08
N SER A 28 11.09 -6.49 0.30
CA SER A 28 10.16 -5.72 -0.54
C SER A 28 9.13 -4.96 0.29
N SER A 29 8.64 -5.55 1.39
CA SER A 29 7.69 -4.91 2.30
C SER A 29 8.33 -3.71 3.00
N TYR A 30 9.57 -3.84 3.46
CA TYR A 30 10.31 -2.70 4.02
C TYR A 30 10.54 -1.60 2.98
N ARG A 31 10.92 -1.94 1.74
CA ARG A 31 11.10 -0.97 0.65
C ARG A 31 9.79 -0.24 0.31
N TYR A 32 8.70 -0.98 0.18
CA TYR A 32 7.37 -0.43 -0.04
C TYR A 32 6.97 0.53 1.09
N TRP A 33 7.16 0.10 2.33
CA TRP A 33 6.89 0.94 3.50
C TRP A 33 7.75 2.19 3.55
N LYS A 34 9.06 2.08 3.26
CA LYS A 34 10.01 3.21 3.27
C LYS A 34 9.67 4.23 2.17
N ASN A 35 9.25 3.76 1.01
CA ASN A 35 8.91 4.60 -0.14
C ASN A 35 7.45 5.08 -0.12
N ARG A 36 6.67 4.72 0.91
CA ARG A 36 5.28 5.17 1.00
C ARG A 36 5.26 6.69 1.15
N PRO A 37 4.36 7.40 0.47
CA PRO A 37 4.15 8.81 0.74
C PRO A 37 3.61 8.99 2.16
N GLU A 38 4.04 10.04 2.85
CA GLU A 38 3.59 10.36 4.21
C GLU A 38 2.09 10.68 4.24
N LYS A 39 1.62 11.37 3.20
CA LYS A 39 0.20 11.68 3.00
C LYS A 39 -0.38 10.77 1.90
N PRO A 40 -1.61 10.26 2.08
CA PRO A 40 -2.31 9.57 1.02
C PRO A 40 -2.54 10.51 -0.17
N ASP A 41 -2.42 9.98 -1.38
CA ASP A 41 -2.71 10.73 -2.60
C ASP A 41 -4.22 11.04 -2.66
N GLY A 42 -4.57 12.31 -2.55
CA GLY A 42 -5.97 12.77 -2.55
C GLY A 42 -6.71 12.39 -3.83
N ARG A 43 -6.04 12.42 -5.00
CA ARG A 43 -6.66 11.98 -6.26
C ARG A 43 -6.98 10.49 -6.21
N ARG A 44 -6.06 9.70 -5.66
CA ARG A 44 -6.25 8.27 -5.47
C ARG A 44 -7.35 7.96 -4.47
N ALA A 45 -7.53 8.78 -3.44
CA ALA A 45 -8.62 8.64 -2.48
C ALA A 45 -9.99 8.89 -3.14
N VAL A 46 -10.11 9.96 -3.94
CA VAL A 46 -11.33 10.25 -4.71
C VAL A 46 -11.66 9.12 -5.68
N LEU A 47 -10.68 8.68 -6.48
CA LEU A 47 -10.86 7.56 -7.40
C LEU A 47 -11.28 6.28 -6.68
N ARG A 48 -10.69 5.99 -5.51
CA ARG A 48 -11.08 4.83 -4.71
C ARG A 48 -12.53 4.94 -4.21
N SER A 49 -12.96 6.13 -3.82
CA SER A 49 -14.35 6.38 -3.41
C SER A 49 -15.32 6.07 -4.55
N GLN A 50 -15.04 6.57 -5.76
CA GLN A 50 -15.86 6.32 -6.95
C GLN A 50 -15.92 4.83 -7.31
N VAL A 51 -14.77 4.14 -7.28
CA VAL A 51 -14.71 2.69 -7.52
C VAL A 51 -15.57 1.92 -6.52
N LEU A 52 -15.52 2.28 -5.23
CA LEU A 52 -16.32 1.63 -4.19
C LEU A 52 -17.80 1.87 -4.37
N GLU A 53 -18.20 3.08 -4.78
CA GLU A 53 -19.59 3.42 -5.08
C GLU A 53 -20.12 2.58 -6.25
N LEU A 54 -19.41 2.51 -7.37
CA LEU A 54 -19.81 1.71 -8.54
C LEU A 54 -19.86 0.21 -8.22
N HIS A 55 -18.90 -0.28 -7.43
CA HIS A 55 -18.92 -1.66 -6.94
C HIS A 55 -20.16 -1.90 -6.06
N GLY A 56 -20.52 -0.96 -5.18
CA GLY A 56 -21.73 -1.00 -4.38
C GLY A 56 -23.03 -1.03 -5.22
N ILE A 57 -23.12 -0.18 -6.25
CA ILE A 57 -24.25 -0.14 -7.20
C ILE A 57 -24.45 -1.50 -7.89
N SER A 58 -23.35 -2.20 -8.19
CA SER A 58 -23.39 -3.54 -8.78
C SER A 58 -23.68 -4.67 -7.77
N HIS A 59 -23.97 -4.34 -6.51
CA HIS A 59 -24.05 -5.30 -5.40
C HIS A 59 -22.78 -6.17 -5.26
N GLY A 60 -21.63 -5.61 -5.61
CA GLY A 60 -20.32 -6.28 -5.57
C GLY A 60 -20.04 -7.25 -6.72
N SER A 61 -20.86 -7.25 -7.78
CA SER A 61 -20.65 -8.12 -8.94
C SER A 61 -19.73 -7.53 -10.01
N ALA A 62 -19.60 -6.20 -10.08
CA ALA A 62 -18.82 -5.53 -11.12
C ALA A 62 -17.31 -5.66 -10.87
N GLY A 63 -16.64 -6.37 -11.77
CA GLY A 63 -15.18 -6.42 -11.83
C GLY A 63 -14.56 -5.14 -12.43
N ALA A 64 -13.23 -5.07 -12.44
CA ALA A 64 -12.49 -3.88 -12.88
C ALA A 64 -12.88 -3.36 -14.28
N ARG A 65 -13.13 -4.26 -15.24
CA ARG A 65 -13.58 -3.88 -16.59
C ARG A 65 -14.97 -3.23 -16.57
N SER A 66 -15.92 -3.83 -15.86
CA SER A 66 -17.27 -3.31 -15.73
C SER A 66 -17.29 -1.96 -15.02
N ILE A 67 -16.53 -1.82 -13.93
CA ILE A 67 -16.37 -0.54 -13.21
C ILE A 67 -15.79 0.52 -14.13
N ALA A 68 -14.77 0.20 -14.94
CA ALA A 68 -14.20 1.15 -15.89
C ALA A 68 -15.23 1.61 -16.94
N THR A 69 -16.07 0.69 -17.43
CA THR A 69 -17.18 1.03 -18.34
C THR A 69 -18.25 1.88 -17.65
N MET A 70 -18.58 1.62 -16.38
CA MET A 70 -19.56 2.40 -15.62
C MET A 70 -19.06 3.81 -15.25
N ALA A 71 -17.74 4.01 -15.23
CA ALA A 71 -17.09 5.29 -14.88
C ALA A 71 -16.83 6.21 -16.09
N THR A 72 -17.08 5.74 -17.31
CA THR A 72 -16.93 6.50 -18.56
C THR A 72 -18.24 7.20 -18.90
#